data_AF-A0A6P7G3Q1-F1
#
_entry.id   AF-A0A6P7G3Q1-F1
#
_cell.length_a   1.000
_cell.length_b   1.000
_cell.length_c   1.000
_cell.angle_alpha   90.00
_cell.angle_beta   90.00
_cell.angle_gamma   90.00
#
_symmetry.space_group_name_H-M   'P 1'
#
loop_
_entity.id
_entity.type
_entity.pdbx_description
1 polymer ?
#
loop_
_entity_poly.entity_id
_entity_poly.type
_entity_poly.pdbx_seq_one_letter_code
_entity_poly.pdbx_strand_id
1 'polypeptide(L)'
;MKIMSTSYSTALSHIVLAGTSIYCCLRSESIIYAQCSFASIMVNSLLGVWRWGNPDYGPNTDKVYKITTLLQDSIVLPFIVSTLWIQYGYTYEVALGNMIIPLIPVISYLANSNYRSLELLDGILCLNCGVLLYLSFTEENYFGLAAGVSYLVNYFWIKKGDRSQFDIPTQDLFNYAMCFFAYFSLKAVLD
;
A
#
# COMPACT_ATOMS: atom_id res chain seq x y z
N MET A 1 -4.65 17.30 28.45
CA MET A 1 -5.67 17.74 27.47
C MET A 1 -4.99 18.38 26.26
N LYS A 2 -4.41 17.58 25.36
CA LYS A 2 -3.78 18.04 24.10
C LYS A 2 -3.43 16.84 23.20
N ILE A 3 -4.43 16.12 22.67
CA ILE A 3 -4.25 15.04 21.66
C ILE A 3 -5.37 15.07 20.58
N MET A 4 -6.41 15.90 20.71
CA MET A 4 -7.57 15.84 19.80
C MET A 4 -7.31 16.37 18.38
N SER A 5 -6.49 17.41 18.19
CA SER A 5 -6.34 18.06 16.88
C SER A 5 -5.64 17.19 15.83
N THR A 6 -4.66 16.38 16.24
CA THR A 6 -3.93 15.49 15.34
C THR A 6 -4.78 14.33 14.86
N SER A 7 -5.77 13.89 15.66
CA SER A 7 -6.63 12.76 15.33
C SER A 7 -7.55 13.05 14.13
N TYR A 8 -8.13 14.25 14.06
CA TYR A 8 -9.03 14.60 12.96
C TYR A 8 -8.31 14.85 11.63
N SER A 9 -7.08 15.39 11.67
CA SER A 9 -6.22 15.50 10.48
C SER A 9 -5.94 14.12 9.87
N THR A 10 -5.58 13.15 10.71
CA THR A 10 -5.33 11.77 10.25
C THR A 10 -6.59 11.07 9.77
N ALA A 11 -7.74 11.31 10.41
CA ALA A 11 -9.01 10.82 9.88
C ALA A 11 -9.29 11.39 8.48
N LEU A 12 -9.05 12.68 8.26
CA LEU A 12 -9.23 13.33 6.95
C LEU A 12 -8.30 12.75 5.88
N SER A 13 -7.01 12.54 6.20
CA SER A 13 -6.07 11.94 5.24
C SER A 13 -6.51 10.52 4.84
N HIS A 14 -7.07 9.75 5.77
CA HIS A 14 -7.69 8.45 5.47
C HIS A 14 -8.96 8.56 4.62
N ILE A 15 -9.81 9.59 4.80
CA ILE A 15 -10.97 9.83 3.94
C ILE A 15 -10.52 10.08 2.49
N VAL A 16 -9.49 10.90 2.30
CA VAL A 16 -8.94 11.19 0.96
C VAL A 16 -8.39 9.91 0.30
N LEU A 17 -7.63 9.11 1.05
CA LEU A 17 -7.10 7.84 0.55
C LEU A 17 -8.22 6.83 0.26
N ALA A 18 -9.24 6.74 1.11
CA ALA A 18 -10.41 5.91 0.88
C ALA A 18 -11.12 6.32 -0.42
N GLY A 19 -11.40 7.62 -0.60
CA GLY A 19 -12.01 8.13 -1.84
C GLY A 19 -11.19 7.80 -3.09
N THR A 20 -9.86 7.98 -3.02
CA THR A 20 -8.94 7.65 -4.12
C THR A 20 -8.98 6.15 -4.44
N SER A 21 -8.93 5.29 -3.42
CA SER A 21 -8.96 3.85 -3.59
C SER A 21 -10.31 3.32 -4.10
N ILE A 22 -11.44 3.92 -3.70
CA ILE A 22 -12.76 3.62 -4.23
C ILE A 22 -12.79 3.96 -5.73
N TYR A 23 -12.32 5.15 -6.10
CA TYR A 23 -12.23 5.55 -7.50
C TYR A 23 -11.39 4.56 -8.32
N CYS A 24 -10.24 4.14 -7.82
CA CYS A 24 -9.38 3.19 -8.51
C CYS A 24 -10.04 1.81 -8.64
N CYS A 25 -10.68 1.31 -7.57
CA CYS A 25 -11.38 0.03 -7.56
C CYS A 25 -12.51 -0.03 -8.59
N LEU A 26 -13.31 1.03 -8.71
CA LEU A 26 -14.38 1.16 -9.72
C LEU A 26 -13.86 1.29 -11.16
N ARG A 27 -12.59 1.64 -11.34
CA ARG A 27 -11.97 1.78 -12.67
C ARG A 27 -11.17 0.56 -13.09
N SER A 28 -10.93 -0.39 -12.19
CA SER A 28 -10.17 -1.61 -12.45
C SER A 28 -11.04 -2.88 -12.39
N GLU A 29 -12.35 -2.79 -12.68
CA GLU A 29 -13.31 -3.90 -12.48
C GLU A 29 -12.95 -5.18 -13.25
N SER A 30 -12.31 -5.06 -14.41
CA SER A 30 -11.88 -6.20 -15.22
C SER A 30 -10.51 -6.78 -14.81
N ILE A 31 -9.80 -6.13 -13.89
CA ILE A 31 -8.42 -6.44 -13.53
C ILE A 31 -8.36 -6.85 -12.07
N ILE A 32 -8.64 -8.13 -11.81
CA ILE A 32 -8.95 -8.65 -10.47
C ILE A 32 -7.85 -8.37 -9.43
N TYR A 33 -6.58 -8.51 -9.81
CA TYR A 33 -5.45 -8.31 -8.87
C TYR A 33 -5.24 -6.81 -8.54
N ALA A 34 -5.36 -5.93 -9.53
CA ALA A 34 -5.35 -4.49 -9.29
C ALA A 34 -6.55 -4.08 -8.42
N GLN A 35 -7.72 -4.64 -8.67
CA GLN A 35 -8.92 -4.41 -7.86
C GLN A 35 -8.70 -4.85 -6.40
N CYS A 36 -8.13 -6.04 -6.16
CA CYS A 36 -7.77 -6.50 -4.83
C CYS A 36 -6.80 -5.54 -4.13
N SER A 37 -5.82 -4.99 -4.86
CA SER A 37 -4.87 -3.99 -4.33
C SER A 37 -5.61 -2.74 -3.85
N PHE A 38 -6.45 -2.16 -4.70
CA PHE A 38 -7.20 -0.96 -4.36
C PHE A 38 -8.23 -1.23 -3.25
N ALA A 39 -8.87 -2.40 -3.24
CA ALA A 39 -9.77 -2.82 -2.18
C ALA A 39 -9.05 -2.95 -0.83
N SER A 40 -7.81 -3.48 -0.80
CA SER A 40 -7.01 -3.53 0.43
C SER A 40 -6.70 -2.13 0.96
N ILE A 41 -6.33 -1.17 0.10
CA ILE A 41 -6.14 0.24 0.49
C ILE A 41 -7.44 0.82 1.04
N MET A 42 -8.56 0.57 0.38
CA MET A 42 -9.89 1.05 0.78
C MET A 42 -10.27 0.56 2.17
N VAL A 43 -10.20 -0.75 2.41
CA VAL A 43 -10.56 -1.36 3.70
C VAL A 43 -9.69 -0.81 4.83
N ASN A 44 -8.37 -0.74 4.62
CA ASN A 44 -7.46 -0.20 5.63
C ASN A 44 -7.72 1.29 5.90
N SER A 45 -8.05 2.06 4.86
CA SER A 45 -8.35 3.50 4.99
C SER A 45 -9.66 3.75 5.73
N LEU A 46 -10.72 3.00 5.44
CA LEU A 46 -11.99 3.08 6.18
C LEU A 46 -11.81 2.73 7.66
N LEU A 47 -11.01 1.71 7.97
CA LEU A 47 -10.63 1.39 9.36
C LEU A 47 -9.81 2.51 10.00
N GLY A 48 -8.96 3.19 9.24
CA GLY A 48 -8.26 4.39 9.68
C GLY A 48 -9.23 5.52 10.04
N VAL A 49 -10.20 5.81 9.17
CA VAL A 49 -11.24 6.82 9.47
C VAL A 49 -11.94 6.49 10.78
N TRP A 50 -12.31 5.22 11.01
CA TRP A 50 -12.92 4.81 12.27
C TRP A 50 -11.97 5.01 13.46
N ARG A 51 -10.72 4.56 13.34
CA ARG A 51 -9.71 4.60 14.40
C ARG A 51 -9.43 6.03 14.88
N TRP A 52 -9.28 6.97 13.96
CA TRP A 52 -8.89 8.35 14.27
C TRP A 52 -10.07 9.33 14.33
N GLY A 53 -11.21 8.99 13.72
CA GLY A 53 -12.43 9.81 13.74
C GLY A 53 -13.31 9.58 14.96
N ASN A 54 -13.17 8.44 15.66
CA ASN A 54 -13.97 8.09 16.83
C ASN A 54 -13.12 8.14 18.11
N PRO A 55 -13.22 9.18 18.96
CA PRO A 55 -12.41 9.31 20.17
C PRO A 55 -12.73 8.25 21.24
N ASP A 56 -13.96 7.75 21.30
CA ASP A 56 -14.41 6.84 22.36
C ASP A 56 -14.07 5.37 22.05
N TYR A 57 -14.17 4.97 20.78
CA TYR A 57 -14.01 3.56 20.37
C TYR A 57 -12.84 3.32 19.41
N GLY A 58 -12.21 4.37 18.88
CA GLY A 58 -11.06 4.28 17.97
C GLY A 58 -9.88 3.47 18.51
N PRO A 59 -9.50 3.58 19.80
CA PRO A 59 -8.42 2.76 20.35
C PRO A 59 -8.65 1.25 20.29
N ASN A 60 -9.91 0.80 20.31
CA ASN A 60 -10.26 -0.62 20.28
C ASN A 60 -9.97 -1.27 18.91
N THR A 61 -9.83 -0.47 17.85
CA THR A 61 -9.54 -0.98 16.50
C THR A 61 -8.04 -1.03 16.18
N ASP A 62 -7.15 -0.63 17.11
CA ASP A 62 -5.69 -0.57 16.85
C ASP A 62 -5.10 -1.91 16.39
N LYS A 63 -5.54 -3.03 16.99
CA LYS A 63 -5.08 -4.37 16.57
C LYS A 63 -5.50 -4.71 15.14
N VAL A 64 -6.77 -4.48 14.83
CA VAL A 64 -7.32 -4.75 13.49
C VAL A 64 -6.63 -3.87 12.47
N TYR A 65 -6.49 -2.58 12.76
CA TYR A 65 -5.82 -1.62 11.89
C TYR A 65 -4.35 -2.00 11.62
N LYS A 66 -3.61 -2.47 12.63
CA LYS A 66 -2.22 -2.95 12.45
C LYS A 66 -2.15 -4.14 11.50
N ILE A 67 -3.07 -5.09 11.63
CA ILE A 67 -3.15 -6.26 10.75
C ILE A 67 -3.50 -5.82 9.33
N THR A 68 -4.50 -4.96 9.15
CA THR A 68 -4.88 -4.48 7.81
C THR A 68 -3.81 -3.61 7.18
N THR A 69 -3.03 -2.86 7.96
CA THR A 69 -1.87 -2.11 7.46
C THR A 69 -0.80 -3.07 6.95
N LEU A 70 -0.48 -4.12 7.71
CA LEU A 70 0.50 -5.13 7.29
C LEU A 70 0.05 -5.87 6.03
N LEU A 71 -1.24 -6.22 5.94
CA LEU A 71 -1.82 -6.83 4.74
C LEU A 71 -1.78 -5.86 3.55
N GLN A 72 -2.14 -4.59 3.74
CA GLN A 72 -2.04 -3.57 2.70
C GLN A 72 -0.61 -3.49 2.16
N ASP A 73 0.39 -3.39 3.03
CA ASP A 73 1.80 -3.30 2.63
C ASP A 73 2.26 -4.51 1.80
N SER A 74 1.73 -5.69 2.12
CA SER A 74 2.19 -6.96 1.54
C SER A 74 1.44 -7.33 0.26
N ILE A 75 0.23 -6.81 0.06
CA ILE A 75 -0.63 -7.15 -1.07
C ILE A 75 -0.54 -6.11 -2.19
N VAL A 76 -0.55 -4.83 -1.83
CA VAL A 76 -0.81 -3.75 -2.78
C VAL A 76 0.22 -3.68 -3.90
N LEU A 77 1.51 -3.54 -3.60
CA LEU A 77 2.53 -3.47 -4.64
C LEU A 77 2.63 -4.79 -5.43
N PRO A 78 2.74 -5.96 -4.78
CA PRO A 78 2.95 -7.20 -5.52
C PRO A 78 1.79 -7.57 -6.45
N PHE A 79 0.54 -7.25 -6.09
CA PHE A 79 -0.60 -7.51 -6.97
C PHE A 79 -0.63 -6.56 -8.17
N ILE A 80 -0.21 -5.29 -8.02
CA ILE A 80 -0.02 -4.38 -9.17
C ILE A 80 1.11 -4.88 -10.09
N VAL A 81 2.23 -5.32 -9.52
CA VAL A 81 3.35 -5.90 -10.29
C VAL A 81 2.91 -7.12 -11.06
N SER A 82 2.21 -8.05 -10.41
CA SER A 82 1.69 -9.27 -11.05
C SER A 82 0.65 -8.98 -12.12
N THR A 83 -0.16 -7.93 -11.94
CA THR A 83 -1.09 -7.46 -12.97
C THR A 83 -0.34 -7.07 -14.23
N LEU A 84 0.64 -6.16 -14.11
CA LEU A 84 1.44 -5.68 -15.25
C LEU A 84 2.23 -6.83 -15.88
N TRP A 85 2.82 -7.70 -15.07
CA TRP A 85 3.55 -8.89 -15.53
C TRP A 85 2.69 -9.77 -16.44
N ILE A 86 1.43 -10.02 -16.06
CA ILE A 86 0.49 -10.80 -16.87
C ILE A 86 0.04 -10.02 -18.11
N GLN A 87 -0.22 -8.72 -17.98
CA GLN A 87 -0.65 -7.88 -19.11
C GLN A 87 0.40 -7.82 -20.23
N TYR A 88 1.68 -7.79 -19.88
CA TYR A 88 2.78 -7.82 -20.85
C TYR A 88 3.08 -9.23 -21.41
N GLY A 89 2.26 -10.23 -21.10
CA GLY A 89 2.34 -11.56 -21.69
C GLY A 89 3.42 -12.47 -21.11
N TYR A 90 3.98 -12.13 -19.94
CA TYR A 90 4.92 -13.00 -19.24
C TYR A 90 4.21 -14.16 -18.51
N THR A 91 4.99 -15.12 -18.01
CA THR A 91 4.49 -16.36 -17.41
C THR A 91 3.68 -16.13 -16.13
N TYR A 92 2.54 -16.82 -16.03
CA TYR A 92 1.60 -16.69 -14.91
C TYR A 92 2.18 -17.21 -13.58
N GLU A 93 3.05 -18.22 -13.63
CA GLU A 93 3.67 -18.83 -12.47
C GLU A 93 4.56 -17.84 -11.71
N VAL A 94 5.27 -16.98 -12.44
CA VAL A 94 6.11 -15.93 -11.83
C VAL A 94 5.24 -14.84 -11.21
N ALA A 95 4.13 -14.46 -11.87
CA ALA A 95 3.16 -13.53 -11.31
C ALA A 95 2.55 -14.05 -10.01
N LEU A 96 2.23 -15.34 -9.92
CA LEU A 96 1.80 -15.97 -8.67
C LEU A 96 2.87 -15.90 -7.58
N GLY A 97 4.14 -16.16 -7.95
CA GLY A 97 5.28 -16.04 -7.04
C GLY A 97 5.38 -14.65 -6.42
N ASN A 98 5.28 -13.61 -7.25
CA ASN A 98 5.28 -12.22 -6.79
C ASN A 98 4.15 -11.95 -5.79
N MET A 99 2.96 -12.53 -5.98
CA MET A 99 1.82 -12.33 -5.04
C MET A 99 1.95 -13.12 -3.73
N ILE A 100 2.45 -14.36 -3.79
CA ILE A 100 2.43 -15.27 -2.63
C ILE A 100 3.64 -15.06 -1.71
N ILE A 101 4.83 -14.83 -2.26
CA ILE A 101 6.07 -14.68 -1.47
C ILE A 101 5.96 -13.57 -0.40
N PRO A 102 5.43 -12.37 -0.68
CA PRO A 102 5.23 -11.32 0.31
C PRO A 102 4.29 -11.68 1.47
N LEU A 103 3.44 -12.71 1.33
CA LEU A 103 2.56 -13.16 2.39
C LEU A 103 3.27 -14.07 3.41
N ILE A 104 4.38 -14.71 3.03
CA ILE A 104 5.13 -15.62 3.92
C ILE A 104 5.62 -14.89 5.18
N PRO A 105 6.25 -13.71 5.09
CA PRO A 105 6.65 -12.98 6.28
C PRO A 105 5.46 -12.48 7.11
N VAL A 106 4.33 -12.15 6.48
CA VAL A 106 3.10 -11.76 7.21
C VAL A 106 2.57 -12.92 8.05
N ILE A 107 2.44 -14.10 7.44
CA ILE A 107 1.98 -15.30 8.16
C ILE A 107 2.94 -15.64 9.30
N SER A 108 4.24 -15.53 9.06
CA SER A 108 5.28 -15.77 10.07
C SER A 108 5.20 -14.76 11.23
N TYR A 109 4.94 -13.48 10.93
CA TYR A 109 4.72 -12.44 11.93
C TYR A 109 3.47 -12.71 12.76
N LEU A 110 2.36 -13.10 12.12
CA LEU A 110 1.11 -13.41 12.83
C LEU A 110 1.21 -14.65 13.71
N ALA A 111 1.98 -15.66 13.30
CA ALA A 111 2.16 -16.90 14.06
C ALA A 111 3.06 -16.70 15.29
N ASN A 112 4.21 -16.03 15.13
CA ASN A 112 5.27 -16.01 16.15
C ASN A 112 5.75 -14.60 16.56
N SER A 113 5.11 -13.52 16.08
CA SER A 113 5.53 -12.12 16.34
C SER A 113 7.02 -11.86 16.08
N ASN A 114 7.61 -12.56 15.10
CA ASN A 114 9.03 -12.49 14.83
C ASN A 114 9.36 -11.23 14.02
N TYR A 115 9.96 -10.22 14.64
CA TYR A 115 10.31 -8.96 13.97
C TYR A 115 11.24 -9.11 12.76
N ARG A 116 12.08 -10.16 12.69
CA ARG A 116 12.92 -10.44 11.51
C ARG A 116 12.11 -10.71 10.24
N SER A 117 10.88 -11.19 10.39
CA SER A 117 9.98 -11.38 9.23
C SER A 117 9.59 -10.05 8.58
N LEU A 118 9.54 -8.95 9.33
CA LEU A 118 9.23 -7.63 8.76
C LEU A 118 10.41 -7.09 7.93
N GLU A 119 11.65 -7.39 8.31
CA GLU A 119 12.84 -7.05 7.50
C GLU A 119 12.87 -7.85 6.19
N LEU A 120 12.47 -9.13 6.23
CA LEU A 120 12.32 -9.94 5.02
C LEU A 120 11.23 -9.38 4.10
N LEU A 121 10.11 -8.89 4.65
CA LEU A 121 9.07 -8.22 3.89
C LEU A 121 9.62 -6.98 3.17
N ASP A 122 10.39 -6.14 3.86
CA ASP A 122 11.02 -4.95 3.26
C ASP A 122 11.89 -5.33 2.05
N GLY A 123 12.70 -6.38 2.18
CA GLY A 123 13.53 -6.90 1.08
C GLY A 123 12.70 -7.40 -0.11
N ILE A 124 11.62 -8.15 0.16
CA ILE A 124 10.70 -8.65 -0.87
C ILE A 124 9.99 -7.50 -1.60
N LEU A 125 9.55 -6.48 -0.86
CA LEU A 125 8.89 -5.30 -1.44
C LEU A 125 9.87 -4.46 -2.26
N CYS A 126 11.13 -4.35 -1.83
CA CYS A 126 12.18 -3.70 -2.60
C CYS A 126 12.41 -4.42 -3.94
N LEU A 127 12.45 -5.76 -3.93
CA LEU A 127 12.56 -6.56 -5.15
C LEU A 127 11.35 -6.39 -6.07
N ASN A 128 10.12 -6.44 -5.53
CA ASN A 128 8.90 -6.19 -6.31
C ASN A 128 8.92 -4.79 -6.94
N CYS A 129 9.43 -3.79 -6.22
CA CYS A 129 9.55 -2.45 -6.77
C CYS A 129 10.60 -2.38 -7.89
N GLY A 130 11.72 -3.07 -7.74
CA GLY A 130 12.71 -3.24 -8.82
C GLY A 130 12.09 -3.89 -10.06
N VAL A 131 11.27 -4.92 -9.87
CA VAL A 131 10.52 -5.56 -10.97
C VAL A 131 9.54 -4.59 -11.62
N LEU A 132 8.78 -3.82 -10.83
CA LEU A 132 7.86 -2.80 -11.35
C LEU A 132 8.59 -1.80 -12.25
N LEU A 133 9.70 -1.25 -11.76
CA LEU A 133 10.50 -0.27 -12.49
C LEU A 133 11.10 -0.87 -13.76
N TYR A 134 11.62 -2.10 -13.68
CA TYR A 134 12.19 -2.80 -14.83
C TYR A 134 11.13 -3.07 -15.92
N LEU A 135 9.98 -3.63 -15.54
CA LEU A 135 8.87 -3.88 -16.47
C LEU A 135 8.39 -2.58 -17.10
N SER A 136 8.16 -1.56 -16.28
CA SER A 136 7.64 -0.28 -16.76
C SER A 136 8.62 0.46 -17.65
N PHE A 137 9.94 0.31 -17.42
CA PHE A 137 10.97 0.86 -18.29
C PHE A 137 11.02 0.14 -19.64
N THR A 138 10.93 -1.18 -19.63
CA THR A 138 11.03 -2.01 -20.85
C THR A 138 9.82 -1.81 -21.77
N GLU A 139 8.64 -1.62 -21.19
CA GLU A 139 7.37 -1.46 -21.92
C GLU A 139 6.98 0.02 -22.09
N GLU A 140 7.89 0.96 -21.83
CA GLU A 140 7.68 2.41 -21.93
C GLU A 140 6.47 2.96 -21.12
N ASN A 141 6.03 2.23 -20.09
CA ASN A 141 4.92 2.62 -19.22
C ASN A 141 5.38 3.63 -18.15
N TYR A 142 5.37 4.91 -18.51
CA TYR A 142 5.80 6.00 -17.62
C TYR A 142 4.97 6.10 -16.33
N PHE A 143 3.69 5.69 -16.36
CA PHE A 143 2.86 5.65 -15.16
C PHE A 143 3.31 4.56 -14.20
N GLY A 144 3.74 3.41 -14.71
CA GLY A 144 4.33 2.34 -13.91
C GLY A 144 5.66 2.76 -13.26
N LEU A 145 6.49 3.53 -13.97
CA LEU A 145 7.70 4.14 -13.40
C LEU A 145 7.34 5.11 -12.27
N ALA A 146 6.38 6.01 -12.51
CA ALA A 146 5.91 6.95 -11.50
C ALA A 146 5.32 6.24 -10.27
N ALA A 147 4.58 5.15 -10.47
CA ALA A 147 4.06 4.31 -9.40
C ALA A 147 5.20 3.68 -8.58
N GLY A 148 6.21 3.09 -9.24
CA GLY A 148 7.37 2.51 -8.57
C GLY A 148 8.15 3.53 -7.73
N VAL A 149 8.48 4.69 -8.32
CA VAL A 149 9.17 5.76 -7.59
C VAL A 149 8.33 6.28 -6.43
N SER A 150 7.02 6.51 -6.65
CA SER A 150 6.10 6.93 -5.60
C SER A 150 6.05 5.91 -4.46
N TYR A 151 6.07 4.61 -4.76
CA TYR A 151 6.09 3.57 -3.74
C TYR A 151 7.41 3.56 -2.95
N LEU A 152 8.56 3.69 -3.63
CA LEU A 152 9.86 3.73 -2.95
C LEU A 152 9.94 4.87 -1.94
N VAL A 153 9.57 6.07 -2.38
CA VAL A 153 9.53 7.25 -1.51
C VAL A 153 8.56 7.02 -0.36
N ASN A 154 7.37 6.48 -0.64
CA ASN A 154 6.37 6.32 0.40
C ASN A 154 6.72 5.26 1.45
N TYR A 155 7.13 4.08 1.01
CA TYR A 155 7.39 2.94 1.89
C TYR A 155 8.73 3.05 2.62
N PHE A 156 9.81 3.33 1.89
CA PHE A 156 11.16 3.31 2.46
C PHE A 156 11.58 4.65 3.06
N TRP A 157 11.11 5.77 2.50
CA TRP A 157 11.50 7.08 3.01
C TRP A 157 10.48 7.64 4.01
N ILE A 158 9.20 7.73 3.65
CA ILE A 158 8.18 8.34 4.52
C ILE A 158 7.84 7.41 5.69
N LYS A 159 7.46 6.16 5.41
CA LYS A 159 6.96 5.25 6.46
C LYS A 159 8.04 4.73 7.41
N LYS A 160 9.24 4.45 6.88
CA LYS A 160 10.39 3.90 7.64
C LYS A 160 11.40 4.97 8.07
N GLY A 161 11.35 6.17 7.50
CA GLY A 161 12.25 7.27 7.84
C GLY A 161 12.04 7.79 9.26
N ASP A 162 13.04 8.56 9.72
CA ASP A 162 13.03 9.12 11.06
C ASP A 162 11.91 10.17 11.21
N ARG A 163 11.08 9.99 12.25
CA ARG A 163 9.88 10.79 12.52
C ARG A 163 10.20 12.21 13.00
N SER A 164 11.48 12.50 13.21
CA SER A 164 11.99 13.76 13.75
C SER A 164 12.07 14.90 12.72
N GLN A 165 11.96 14.60 11.42
CA GLN A 165 12.23 15.57 10.34
C GLN A 165 11.01 16.42 9.92
N PHE A 166 9.78 16.02 10.27
CA PHE A 166 8.56 16.71 9.83
C PHE A 166 7.63 17.03 11.01
N ASP A 167 7.13 18.27 11.06
CA ASP A 167 6.09 18.71 12.01
C ASP A 167 4.69 18.15 11.69
N ILE A 168 4.58 17.27 10.69
CA ILE A 168 3.33 16.66 10.21
C ILE A 168 3.29 15.20 10.68
N PRO A 169 2.14 14.66 11.14
CA PRO A 169 2.01 13.24 11.42
C PRO A 169 2.44 12.42 10.19
N THR A 170 3.44 11.55 10.35
CA THR A 170 3.99 10.72 9.26
C THR A 170 2.91 9.91 8.54
N GLN A 171 1.84 9.52 9.26
CA GLN A 171 0.69 8.82 8.71
C GLN A 171 -0.06 9.66 7.66
N ASP A 172 -0.18 10.97 7.86
CA ASP A 172 -0.90 11.86 6.94
C ASP A 172 -0.11 11.96 5.63
N LEU A 173 1.20 12.18 5.74
CA LEU A 173 2.11 12.22 4.58
C LEU A 173 2.11 10.88 3.83
N PHE A 174 2.14 9.76 4.56
CA PHE A 174 2.03 8.42 3.98
C PHE A 174 0.72 8.21 3.21
N ASN A 175 -0.41 8.66 3.79
CA ASN A 175 -1.72 8.53 3.15
C ASN A 175 -1.83 9.35 1.87
N TYR A 176 -1.31 10.58 1.85
CA TYR A 176 -1.27 11.40 0.64
C TYR A 176 -0.34 10.82 -0.43
N ALA A 177 0.85 10.34 -0.04
CA ALA A 177 1.77 9.66 -0.94
C ALA A 177 1.17 8.36 -1.50
N MET A 178 0.38 7.62 -0.70
CA MET A 178 -0.36 6.44 -1.17
C MET A 178 -1.43 6.81 -2.22
N CYS A 179 -2.00 8.01 -2.17
CA CYS A 179 -2.95 8.46 -3.21
C CYS A 179 -2.26 8.59 -4.57
N PHE A 180 -1.06 9.16 -4.61
CA PHE A 180 -0.27 9.25 -5.85
C PHE A 180 0.10 7.87 -6.37
N PHE A 181 0.59 6.99 -5.51
CA PHE A 181 0.87 5.60 -5.87
C PHE A 181 -0.38 4.91 -6.45
N ALA A 182 -1.53 5.03 -5.80
CA ALA A 182 -2.77 4.39 -6.24
C ALA A 182 -3.22 4.91 -7.62
N TYR A 183 -3.17 6.23 -7.81
CA TYR A 183 -3.52 6.86 -9.09
C TYR A 183 -2.57 6.44 -10.22
N PHE A 184 -1.26 6.49 -10.00
CA PHE A 184 -0.28 6.07 -11.02
C PHE A 184 -0.37 4.57 -11.31
N SER A 185 -0.59 3.75 -10.30
CA SER A 185 -0.80 2.31 -10.48
C SER A 185 -2.05 2.03 -11.32
N LEU A 186 -3.16 2.75 -11.07
CA LEU A 186 -4.36 2.63 -11.88
C LEU A 186 -4.08 2.99 -13.35
N LYS A 187 -3.37 4.08 -13.59
CA LYS A 187 -3.00 4.48 -14.95
C LYS A 187 -2.09 3.46 -15.60
N ALA A 188 -1.11 2.93 -14.87
CA ALA A 188 -0.19 1.93 -15.38
C ALA A 188 -0.90 0.65 -15.83
N VAL A 189 -1.88 0.15 -15.06
CA VAL A 189 -2.61 -1.08 -15.40
C VAL A 189 -3.70 -0.89 -16.46
N LEU A 190 -4.03 0.35 -16.81
CA LEU A 190 -5.02 0.68 -17.85
C LEU A 190 -4.38 1.11 -19.17
N ASP A 191 -3.06 1.33 -19.19
CA ASP A 191 -2.25 1.66 -20.37
C ASP A 191 -1.94 0.37 -21.15
#